data_AF-A0A6B2DDE7-F1
#
_entry.id   AF-A0A6B2DDE7-F1
#
_cell.length_a   1.000
_cell.length_b   1.000
_cell.length_c   1.000
_cell.angle_alpha   90.00
_cell.angle_beta   90.00
_cell.angle_gamma   90.00
#
_symmetry.space_group_name_H-M   'P 1'
#
loop_
_entity.id
_entity.type
_entity.pdbx_description
1 polymer ?
#
loop_
_entity_poly.entity_id
_entity_poly.type
_entity_poly.pdbx_seq_one_letter_code
_entity_poly.pdbx_strand_id
1 'polypeptide(L)'
;MTDSRRGSGESPEELANALRDQARSAATQALRTGLEDIEDRHGQHVADEVAALVDVDGVFAGLDDPVTARRAQPEDDGPYEFKPVGSL
;
A
#
# COMPACT_ATOMS: atom_id res chain seq x y z
N MET A 1 30.80 -11.69 29.47
CA MET A 1 29.41 -11.25 29.28
C MET A 1 29.42 -10.10 28.29
N THR A 2 29.39 -10.40 26.99
CA THR A 2 29.37 -9.39 25.93
C THR A 2 27.93 -9.06 25.57
N ASP A 3 27.63 -7.76 25.64
CA ASP A 3 26.38 -7.11 25.30
C ASP A 3 25.84 -7.58 23.94
N SER A 4 24.77 -8.39 23.95
CA SER A 4 23.97 -8.73 22.76
C SER A 4 22.87 -7.68 22.57
N ARG A 5 23.23 -6.40 22.60
CA ARG A 5 22.29 -5.32 22.34
C ARG A 5 21.94 -5.29 20.84
N ARG A 6 20.74 -5.79 20.57
CA ARG A 6 19.70 -5.06 19.82
C ARG A 6 19.99 -4.85 18.33
N GLY A 7 19.95 -5.94 17.57
CA GLY A 7 19.39 -5.84 16.22
C GLY A 7 17.87 -5.85 16.37
N SER A 8 17.23 -4.69 16.26
CA SER A 8 15.78 -4.60 16.09
C SER A 8 15.48 -5.17 14.69
N GLY A 9 15.44 -6.50 14.60
CA GLY A 9 15.56 -7.25 13.36
C GLY A 9 14.22 -7.42 12.66
N GLU A 10 13.63 -6.32 12.21
CA GLU A 10 12.61 -6.42 11.16
C GLU A 10 13.34 -6.59 9.82
N SER A 11 13.02 -7.70 9.16
CA SER A 11 13.45 -7.96 7.79
C SER A 11 12.89 -6.90 6.83
N PRO A 12 13.58 -6.60 5.71
CA PRO A 12 13.03 -5.73 4.68
C PRO A 12 11.63 -6.13 4.20
N GLU A 13 11.35 -7.43 4.18
CA GLU A 13 10.04 -8.00 3.84
C GLU A 13 8.98 -7.63 4.88
N GLU A 14 9.29 -7.72 6.18
CA GLU A 14 8.39 -7.31 7.25
C GLU A 14 8.09 -5.81 7.20
N LEU A 15 9.10 -4.97 6.93
CA LEU A 15 8.92 -3.53 6.75
C LEU A 15 8.08 -3.21 5.52
N ALA A 16 8.29 -3.90 4.41
CA ALA A 16 7.49 -3.73 3.20
C ALA A 16 6.03 -4.13 3.42
N ASN A 17 5.77 -5.20 4.17
CA ASN A 17 4.41 -5.62 4.52
C ASN A 17 3.75 -4.61 5.46
N ALA A 18 4.45 -4.15 6.49
CA ALA A 18 3.94 -3.11 7.39
C ALA A 18 3.58 -1.82 6.63
N LEU A 19 4.42 -1.42 5.65
CA LEU A 19 4.14 -0.27 4.80
C LEU A 19 2.91 -0.49 3.91
N ARG A 20 2.74 -1.68 3.32
CA ARG A 20 1.53 -2.02 2.54
C ARG A 20 0.27 -1.96 3.39
N ASP A 21 0.31 -2.53 4.60
CA ASP A 21 -0.82 -2.50 5.53
C ASP A 21 -1.18 -1.07 5.93
N GLN A 22 -0.17 -0.24 6.19
CA GLN A 22 -0.36 1.17 6.49
C GLN A 22 -0.96 1.92 5.30
N ALA A 23 -0.44 1.71 4.09
CA ALA A 23 -0.94 2.32 2.87
C ALA A 23 -2.39 1.89 2.57
N ARG A 24 -2.71 0.62 2.79
CA ARG A 24 -4.08 0.08 2.65
C ARG A 24 -5.04 0.74 3.63
N SER A 25 -4.64 0.87 4.89
CA SER A 25 -5.43 1.53 5.92
C SER A 25 -5.69 3.00 5.57
N ALA A 26 -4.64 3.71 5.14
CA ALA A 26 -4.74 5.11 4.72
C ALA A 26 -5.64 5.30 3.49
N ALA A 27 -5.50 4.45 2.47
CA ALA A 27 -6.34 4.49 1.27
C ALA A 27 -7.81 4.22 1.61
N THR A 28 -8.08 3.23 2.48
CA THR A 28 -9.43 2.93 2.96
C THR A 28 -10.04 4.12 3.70
N GLN A 29 -9.26 4.76 4.57
CA GLN A 29 -9.72 5.93 5.31
C GLN A 29 -10.00 7.11 4.37
N ALA A 30 -9.12 7.36 3.40
CA ALA A 30 -9.30 8.43 2.43
C ALA A 30 -10.56 8.24 1.58
N LEU A 31 -10.82 7.01 1.10
CA LEU A 31 -12.03 6.68 0.36
C LEU A 31 -13.29 6.90 1.20
N ARG A 32 -13.30 6.42 2.45
CA ARG A 32 -14.42 6.62 3.37
C ARG A 32 -14.70 8.10 3.60
N THR A 33 -13.69 8.87 4.00
CA THR A 33 -13.84 10.29 4.28
C THR A 33 -14.27 11.07 3.04
N GLY A 34 -13.77 10.71 1.86
CA GLY A 34 -14.20 11.32 0.61
C GLY A 34 -15.68 11.06 0.29
N LEU A 35 -16.16 9.83 0.48
CA LEU A 35 -17.56 9.48 0.26
C LEU A 35 -18.50 10.12 1.30
N GLU A 36 -18.08 10.17 2.57
CA GLU A 36 -18.81 10.87 3.65
C GLU A 36 -18.96 12.37 3.34
N ASP A 37 -17.88 13.04 2.89
CA ASP A 37 -17.94 14.45 2.49
C ASP A 37 -18.84 14.69 1.26
N ILE A 38 -18.88 13.73 0.33
CA ILE A 38 -19.80 13.79 -0.82
C ILE A 38 -21.24 13.60 -0.36
N GLU A 39 -21.51 12.65 0.55
CA GLU A 39 -22.82 12.44 1.14
C GLU A 39 -23.32 13.69 1.86
N ASP A 40 -22.48 14.31 2.69
CA ASP A 40 -22.82 15.52 3.43
C ASP A 40 -23.16 16.71 2.50
N ARG A 41 -22.46 16.83 1.37
CA ARG A 41 -22.63 17.95 0.42
C ARG A 41 -23.70 17.73 -0.65
N HIS A 42 -23.88 16.49 -1.09
CA HIS A 42 -24.67 16.14 -2.28
C HIS A 42 -25.77 15.09 -2.02
N GLY A 43 -25.79 14.50 -0.82
CA GLY A 43 -26.71 13.46 -0.43
C GLY A 43 -26.22 12.05 -0.78
N GLN A 44 -26.76 11.07 -0.06
CA GLN A 44 -26.37 9.65 -0.15
C GLN A 44 -26.45 9.08 -1.56
N HIS A 45 -27.49 9.42 -2.34
CA HIS A 45 -27.66 8.92 -3.71
C HIS A 45 -26.47 9.26 -4.63
N VAL A 46 -25.90 10.47 -4.50
CA VAL A 46 -24.74 10.88 -5.29
C VAL A 46 -23.47 10.18 -4.79
N ALA A 47 -23.32 10.00 -3.47
CA ALA A 47 -22.20 9.23 -2.92
C ALA A 47 -22.21 7.77 -3.41
N ASP A 48 -23.39 7.15 -3.51
CA ASP A 48 -23.55 5.79 -4.05
C ASP A 48 -23.17 5.71 -5.54
N GLU A 49 -23.58 6.70 -6.34
CA GLU A 49 -23.18 6.79 -7.76
C GLU A 49 -21.67 6.97 -7.91
N VAL A 50 -21.05 7.82 -7.09
CA VAL A 50 -19.59 8.00 -7.08
C VAL A 50 -18.90 6.70 -6.66
N ALA A 51 -19.38 6.03 -5.63
CA ALA A 51 -18.83 4.74 -5.18
C ALA A 51 -18.87 3.68 -6.29
N ALA A 52 -19.92 3.68 -7.13
CA ALA A 52 -20.04 2.77 -8.27
C ALA A 52 -19.08 3.10 -9.44
N LEU A 53 -18.57 4.34 -9.51
CA LEU A 53 -17.62 4.78 -10.53
C LEU A 53 -16.16 4.62 -10.12
N VAL A 54 -15.88 4.57 -8.82
CA VAL A 54 -14.51 4.38 -8.32
C VAL A 54 -14.07 2.94 -8.54
N ASP A 55 -12.97 2.75 -9.26
CA ASP A 55 -12.27 1.46 -9.35
C ASP A 55 -11.54 1.16 -8.04
N VAL A 56 -12.28 0.60 -7.09
CA VAL A 56 -11.76 0.25 -5.76
C VAL A 56 -10.61 -0.75 -5.91
N ASP A 57 -10.74 -1.75 -6.77
CA ASP A 57 -9.71 -2.77 -6.99
C ASP A 57 -8.42 -2.14 -7.53
N GLY A 58 -8.53 -1.19 -8.45
CA GLY A 58 -7.40 -0.41 -8.96
C GLY A 58 -6.72 0.44 -7.87
N VAL A 59 -7.48 1.02 -6.94
CA VAL A 59 -6.92 1.80 -5.81
C VAL A 59 -6.10 0.93 -4.86
N PHE A 60 -6.49 -0.32 -4.67
CA PHE A 60 -5.80 -1.25 -3.78
C PHE A 60 -4.78 -2.17 -4.48
N ALA A 61 -4.66 -2.07 -5.80
CA ALA A 61 -3.71 -2.85 -6.59
C ALA A 61 -2.27 -2.67 -6.07
N GLY A 62 -1.59 -3.79 -5.78
CA GLY A 62 -0.22 -3.79 -5.25
C GLY A 62 -0.10 -3.55 -3.73
N LEU A 63 -1.21 -3.19 -3.06
CA LEU A 63 -1.32 -3.20 -1.60
C LEU A 63 -1.83 -4.55 -1.06
N ASP A 64 -2.24 -5.43 -1.96
CA ASP A 64 -2.59 -6.82 -1.66
C ASP A 64 -1.37 -7.71 -1.44
N ASP A 65 -1.52 -8.68 -0.54
CA ASP A 65 -0.46 -9.59 -0.13
C ASP A 65 0.06 -10.39 -1.35
N PRO A 66 1.39 -10.36 -1.63
CA PRO A 66 2.00 -11.14 -2.69
C PRO A 66 1.87 -12.67 -2.51
N VAL A 67 1.44 -13.19 -1.35
CA VAL A 67 1.14 -14.63 -1.21
C VAL A 67 0.09 -15.09 -2.25
N THR A 68 -0.82 -14.19 -2.66
CA THR A 68 -1.80 -14.45 -3.73
C THR A 68 -1.23 -14.18 -5.13
N ALA A 69 -0.31 -13.22 -5.26
CA ALA A 69 0.31 -12.83 -6.54
C ALA A 69 1.38 -13.83 -7.03
N ARG A 70 2.04 -14.57 -6.13
CA ARG A 70 3.05 -15.61 -6.49
C ARG A 70 2.49 -16.78 -7.30
N ARG A 71 1.16 -16.93 -7.43
CA ARG A 71 0.57 -17.94 -8.34
C ARG A 71 0.56 -17.52 -9.81
N ALA A 72 0.88 -16.26 -10.13
CA ALA A 72 0.78 -15.74 -11.48
C ALA A 72 1.92 -14.77 -11.82
N GLN A 73 3.18 -15.22 -11.75
CA GLN A 73 4.22 -14.83 -12.71
C GLN A 73 5.55 -15.57 -12.47
N PRO A 74 6.24 -16.02 -13.54
CA PRO A 74 7.61 -16.50 -13.46
C PRO A 74 8.56 -15.30 -13.34
N GLU A 75 9.29 -15.29 -12.23
CA GLU A 75 10.65 -14.78 -12.02
C GLU A 75 11.36 -14.10 -13.21
N ASP A 76 11.31 -12.76 -13.28
CA ASP A 76 12.38 -11.93 -13.84
C ASP A 76 12.25 -10.46 -13.36
N ASP A 77 12.87 -10.14 -12.22
CA ASP A 77 13.28 -8.77 -11.91
C ASP A 77 14.50 -8.87 -10.98
N GLY A 78 15.69 -8.75 -11.58
CA GLY A 78 16.97 -8.73 -10.87
C GLY A 78 17.06 -7.60 -9.85
N PRO A 79 18.01 -7.67 -8.89
CA PRO A 79 18.10 -6.70 -7.80
C PRO A 79 18.38 -5.29 -8.29
N TYR A 80 17.67 -4.31 -7.72
CA TYR A 80 17.78 -2.89 -8.02
C TYR A 80 19.20 -2.35 -7.74
N GLU A 81 19.92 -1.86 -8.76
CA GLU A 81 21.23 -1.22 -8.60
C GLU A 81 21.10 0.29 -8.32
N PHE A 82 21.66 0.75 -7.20
CA PHE A 82 21.69 2.16 -6.82
C PHE A 82 22.70 2.92 -7.71
N LYS A 83 22.23 3.88 -8.53
CA LYS A 83 23.14 4.77 -9.26
C LYS A 83 23.64 5.88 -8.34
N PRO A 84 24.96 6.05 -8.15
CA PRO A 84 25.49 7.13 -7.34
C PRO A 84 25.17 8.47 -8.02
N VAL A 85 24.47 9.35 -7.31
CA VAL A 85 24.35 10.75 -7.69
C VAL A 85 25.72 11.40 -7.51
N GLY A 86 26.27 11.91 -8.62
CA GLY A 86 27.63 12.42 -8.67
C GLY A 86 27.91 13.49 -7.61
N SER A 87 29.04 13.32 -6.92
CA SER A 87 29.63 14.36 -6.08
C SER A 87 29.95 15.59 -6.94
N LEU A 88 29.38 16.73 -6.59
CA LEU A 88 29.89 18.05 -6.97
C LEU A 88 30.96 18.48 -5.96
#